data_AF-A0A327VP65-F1
#
_entry.id   AF-A0A327VP65-F1
#
_cell.length_a   1.000
_cell.length_b   1.000
_cell.length_c   1.000
_cell.angle_alpha   90.00
_cell.angle_beta   90.00
_cell.angle_gamma   90.00
#
_symmetry.space_group_name_H-M   'P 1'
#
loop_
_entity.id
_entity.type
_entity.pdbx_description
1 polymer ?
#
loop_
_entity_poly.entity_id
_entity_poly.type
_entity_poly.pdbx_seq_one_letter_code
_entity_poly.pdbx_strand_id
1 'polypeptide(L)' 'MDSPSLIAIHNLSLGLMATIQFPAGKNPRIGNTIILEGITYKITGVVSFTSVETYMHRLEQNIHDCRIEKL' A
#
# COMPACT_ATOMS: atom_id res chain seq x y z
N MET A 1 -12.35 -9.76 -10.29
CA MET A 1 -11.97 -8.47 -9.68
C MET A 1 -10.59 -8.65 -9.10
N ASP A 2 -9.59 -7.97 -9.65
CA ASP A 2 -8.23 -8.08 -9.14
C ASP A 2 -8.16 -7.39 -7.77
N SER A 3 -7.70 -8.14 -6.77
CA SER A 3 -7.55 -7.63 -5.40
C SER A 3 -6.11 -7.13 -5.19
N PRO A 4 -5.89 -6.15 -4.30
CA PRO A 4 -4.55 -5.74 -3.93
C PRO A 4 -3.74 -6.93 -3.41
N SER A 5 -2.48 -7.02 -3.82
CA SER A 5 -1.55 -8.06 -3.35
C SER A 5 -0.61 -7.48 -2.31
N LEU A 6 -0.49 -8.14 -1.16
CA LEU A 6 0.47 -7.77 -0.13
C LEU A 6 1.88 -8.18 -0.57
N ILE A 7 2.81 -7.23 -0.57
CA ILE A 7 4.24 -7.52 -0.82
C ILE A 7 4.98 -7.67 0.51
N ALA A 8 4.79 -6.75 1.45
CA ALA A 8 5.47 -6.77 2.75
C ALA A 8 4.71 -5.96 3.80
N ILE A 9 4.85 -6.34 5.08
CA ILE A 9 4.42 -5.55 6.25
C ILE A 9 5.63 -5.23 7.11
N HIS A 10 5.76 -3.97 7.49
CA HIS A 10 6.79 -3.43 8.36
C HIS A 10 6.13 -2.85 9.61
N ASN A 11 6.61 -3.26 10.78
CA ASN A 11 6.20 -2.65 12.04
C ASN A 11 7.15 -1.49 12.34
N LEU A 12 6.63 -0.27 12.39
CA LEU A 12 7.39 0.95 12.67
C LEU A 12 6.95 1.49 14.03
N SER A 13 7.79 2.32 14.65
CA SER A 13 7.47 2.99 15.92
C SER A 13 6.18 3.83 15.86
N LEU A 14 5.76 4.23 14.66
CA LEU A 14 4.55 5.02 14.39
C LEU A 14 3.36 4.19 13.86
N GLY A 15 3.45 2.85 13.85
CA GLY A 15 2.38 1.93 13.43
C GLY A 15 2.78 0.96 12.31
N LEU A 16 1.78 0.34 11.68
CA LEU A 16 1.99 -0.62 10.60
C LEU A 16 2.11 0.09 9.24
N MET A 17 3.16 -0.27 8.50
CA MET A 17 3.35 0.12 7.11
C MET A 17 3.33 -1.12 6.23
N ALA A 18 2.59 -1.09 5.13
CA ALA A 18 2.53 -2.17 4.17
C ALA A 18 2.97 -1.70 2.78
N THR A 19 3.78 -2.51 2.13
CA THR A 19 4.03 -2.41 0.69
C THR A 19 2.99 -3.26 -0.01
N ILE A 20 2.18 -2.65 -0.88
CA ILE A 20 1.03 -3.30 -1.52
C ILE A 20 1.09 -3.02 -3.02
N GLN A 21 0.86 -4.04 -3.83
CA GLN A 21 0.63 -3.91 -5.25
C GLN A 21 -0.88 -3.77 -5.51
N PHE A 22 -1.28 -2.65 -6.10
CA PHE A 22 -2.67 -2.42 -6.49
C PHE A 22 -2.91 -2.87 -7.94
N PRO A 23 -4.15 -3.22 -8.31
CA PRO A 23 -4.51 -3.46 -9.70
C PRO A 23 -4.17 -2.25 -10.58
N ALA A 24 -3.79 -2.50 -11.83
CA ALA A 24 -3.39 -1.43 -12.75
C ALA A 24 -4.43 -0.30 -12.83
N GLY A 25 -3.97 0.95 -12.66
CA GLY A 25 -4.82 2.13 -12.67
C GLY A 25 -5.62 2.37 -11.38
N LYS A 26 -5.40 1.57 -10.33
CA LYS A 26 -5.93 1.83 -8.99
C LYS A 26 -4.83 2.41 -8.12
N ASN A 27 -5.09 3.58 -7.54
CA ASN A 27 -4.20 4.22 -6.58
C ASN A 27 -4.83 4.14 -5.18
N PRO A 28 -4.04 3.82 -4.14
CA PRO A 28 -4.51 3.88 -2.76
C PRO A 28 -4.88 5.31 -2.37
N ARG A 29 -5.91 5.45 -1.53
CA ARG A 29 -6.26 6.72 -0.89
C ARG A 29 -6.46 6.51 0.61
N ILE A 30 -6.15 7.54 1.39
CA ILE A 30 -6.46 7.58 2.82
C ILE A 30 -7.97 7.36 3.01
N GLY A 31 -8.32 6.50 3.95
CA GLY A 31 -9.70 6.09 4.22
C GLY A 31 -10.20 4.92 3.38
N ASN A 32 -9.45 4.46 2.35
CA ASN A 32 -9.81 3.23 1.67
C ASN A 32 -9.63 2.03 2.59
N THR A 33 -10.53 1.06 2.41
CA THR A 33 -10.45 -0.25 3.05
C THR A 33 -9.91 -1.25 2.03
N ILE A 34 -8.95 -2.05 2.45
CA ILE A 34 -8.35 -3.13 1.67
C ILE A 34 -8.46 -4.43 2.46
N ILE A 35 -8.53 -5.54 1.75
CA ILE A 35 -8.50 -6.88 2.35
C ILE A 35 -7.19 -7.52 1.91
N LEU A 36 -6.33 -7.83 2.87
CA LEU A 36 -5.05 -8.48 2.65
C LEU A 36 -5.06 -9.78 3.46
N GLU A 37 -4.88 -10.91 2.79
CA GLU A 37 -4.86 -12.25 3.42
C GLU A 37 -6.11 -12.53 4.29
N GLY A 38 -7.27 -12.02 3.87
CA GLY A 38 -8.53 -12.17 4.61
C GLY A 38 -8.71 -11.22 5.80
N ILE A 39 -7.74 -10.34 6.08
CA ILE A 39 -7.84 -9.31 7.13
C ILE A 39 -8.17 -7.97 6.49
N THR A 40 -9.14 -7.29 7.07
CA THR A 40 -9.55 -5.95 6.65
C THR A 40 -8.66 -4.88 7.30
N TYR A 41 -8.09 -4.02 6.47
CA TYR A 41 -7.29 -2.87 6.90
C TYR A 41 -7.82 -1.57 6.32
N LYS A 42 -7.66 -0.48 7.07
CA LYS A 42 -7.89 0.89 6.62
C LYS A 42 -6.56 1.55 6.28
N ILE A 43 -6.48 2.20 5.13
CA ILE A 43 -5.32 3.02 4.76
C ILE A 43 -5.38 4.34 5.54
N THR A 44 -4.37 4.60 6.35
CA THR A 44 -4.25 5.82 7.17
C THR A 44 -3.21 6.80 6.62
N GLY A 45 -2.38 6.36 5.67
CA GLY A 45 -1.40 7.20 4.99
C GLY A 45 -0.91 6.56 3.69
N VAL A 46 -0.49 7.38 2.72
CA VAL A 46 0.15 6.93 1.47
C VAL A 46 1.49 7.62 1.39
N VAL A 47 2.56 6.86 1.23
CA VAL A 47 3.94 7.38 1.19
C VAL A 47 4.34 7.62 -0.27
N SER A 48 4.80 8.83 -0.55
CA SER A 48 5.44 9.17 -1.83
C SER A 48 6.95 8.97 -1.71
N PHE A 49 7.55 8.23 -2.64
CA PHE A 49 8.98 7.92 -2.64
C PHE A 49 9.83 9.17 -2.88
N THR A 50 11.05 9.17 -2.34
CA THR A 50 11.99 10.29 -2.44
C THR A 50 13.00 10.15 -3.60
N SER A 51 13.28 8.94 -4.09
CA SER A 51 14.14 8.71 -5.25
C SER A 51 13.32 8.55 -6.53
N VAL A 52 13.67 9.32 -7.58
CA VAL A 52 12.93 9.33 -8.86
C VAL A 52 13.02 7.99 -9.59
N GLU A 53 14.19 7.34 -9.57
CA GLU A 53 14.40 6.06 -10.29
C GLU A 53 13.58 4.91 -9.67
N THR A 54 13.62 4.78 -8.34
CA THR A 54 12.80 3.79 -7.61
C THR A 54 11.31 4.12 -7.71
N TYR A 55 10.95 5.40 -7.78
CA TYR A 55 9.58 5.85 -7.94
C TYR A 55 8.98 5.40 -9.27
N MET A 56 9.67 5.61 -10.40
CA MET A 56 9.14 5.25 -11.73
C MET A 56 8.92 3.75 -11.88
N HIS A 57 9.89 2.93 -11.47
CA HIS A 57 9.75 1.46 -11.53
C HIS A 57 8.55 0.96 -10.70
N ARG A 58 8.36 1.49 -9.50
CA ARG A 58 7.24 1.10 -8.63
C ARG A 58 5.89 1.60 -9.15
N LEU A 59 5.84 2.78 -9.75
CA LEU A 59 4.64 3.29 -10.41
C LEU A 59 4.21 2.41 -11.58
N GLU A 60 5.15 1.99 -12.44
CA GLU A 60 4.86 1.06 -13.55
C GLU A 60 4.23 -0.25 -13.07
N GLN A 61 4.64 -0.70 -11.88
CA GLN A 61 4.13 -1.91 -11.25
C GLN A 61 2.92 -1.66 -10.31
N ASN A 62 2.43 -0.42 -10.18
CA ASN A 62 1.39 0.00 -9.23
C ASN A 62 1.68 -0.45 -7.78
N ILE A 63 2.94 -0.34 -7.36
CA ILE A 63 3.40 -0.67 -6.00
C ILE A 63 3.42 0.59 -5.15
N HIS A 64 2.74 0.54 -4.01
CA HIS A 64 2.58 1.67 -3.10
C HIS A 64 2.87 1.28 -1.66
N ASP A 65 3.52 2.19 -0.94
CA ASP A 65 3.75 2.08 0.49
C ASP A 65 2.63 2.81 1.22
N CYS A 66 1.90 2.10 2.06
CA CYS A 66 0.73 2.60 2.77
C CYS A 66 0.91 2.40 4.27
N ARG A 67 0.55 3.41 5.06
CA ARG A 67 0.26 3.16 6.49
C ARG A 67 -1.13 2.55 6.58
N ILE A 68 -1.24 1.49 7.37
CA ILE A 68 -2.47 0.73 7.51
C ILE A 68 -2.80 0.52 8.98
N GLU A 69 -4.08 0.39 9.27
CA GLU A 69 -4.63 0.06 10.58
C GLU A 69 -5.60 -1.10 10.42
N LYS A 70 -5.51 -2.10 11.30
CA LYS A 70 -6.41 -3.25 11.29
C LYS A 70 -7.79 -2.83 11.81
N LEU A 71 -8.85 -3.21 11.10
CA LEU A 71 -10.24 -3.01 11.54
C LEU A 71 -10.78 -4.20 12.33
#